data_AF-A0A0D2MMD4-F1
#
_entry.id   AF-A0A0D2MMD4-F1
#
_cell.length_a   1.000
_cell.length_b   1.000
_cell.length_c   1.000
_cell.angle_alpha   90.00
_cell.angle_beta   90.00
_cell.angle_gamma   90.00
#
_symmetry.space_group_name_H-M   'P 1'
#
loop_
_entity.id
_entity.type
_entity.pdbx_description
1 polymer ?
#
loop_
_entity_poly.entity_id
_entity_poly.type
_entity_poly.pdbx_seq_one_letter_code
_entity_poly.pdbx_strand_id
1 'polypeptide(L)'
;MAGYPPAGMAWGGYAHPAVQQLPQRPQALPIEALGLGIGSRIEVRWDIVPDEGEDGDPYTKWWGARIIRQAPPQQGVPMGPCYVIAYDSDEGFEAEERTIRIMSQHDLVDLEDGDPLHWRREGERWEPPEEETYR
;
A
#
# COMPACT_ATOMS: atom_id res chain seq x y z
N MET A 1 -13.38 -59.53 49.87
CA MET A 1 -13.94 -58.25 49.41
C MET A 1 -12.80 -57.41 48.83
N ALA A 2 -13.12 -56.66 47.76
CA ALA A 2 -12.26 -55.90 46.82
C ALA A 2 -11.10 -55.10 47.44
N GLY A 3 -10.00 -54.75 46.75
CA GLY A 3 -9.68 -54.79 45.31
C GLY A 3 -8.21 -54.43 45.04
N TYR A 4 -7.80 -54.66 43.79
CA TYR A 4 -6.46 -54.58 43.18
C TYR A 4 -5.73 -53.22 43.26
N PRO A 5 -4.38 -53.18 43.27
CA PRO A 5 -3.55 -52.14 42.63
C PRO A 5 -3.06 -52.65 41.24
N PRO A 6 -2.22 -51.96 40.43
CA PRO A 6 -1.82 -50.55 40.27
C PRO A 6 -1.88 -50.08 38.77
N ALA A 7 -1.14 -49.01 38.43
CA ALA A 7 -0.50 -48.70 37.12
C ALA A 7 -1.12 -47.61 36.24
N GLY A 8 -0.24 -46.78 35.67
CA GLY A 8 -0.50 -46.03 34.43
C GLY A 8 -0.09 -44.56 34.43
N MET A 9 1.20 -44.29 34.22
CA MET A 9 1.64 -43.02 33.63
C MET A 9 1.00 -42.85 32.24
N ALA A 10 0.49 -41.65 31.92
CA ALA A 10 0.36 -41.20 30.53
C ALA A 10 0.54 -39.68 30.47
N TRP A 11 1.74 -39.32 30.04
CA TRP A 11 2.11 -38.02 29.50
C TRP A 11 1.25 -37.68 28.28
N GLY A 12 1.01 -36.39 28.02
CA GLY A 12 0.61 -35.97 26.67
C GLY A 12 -0.49 -34.94 26.55
N GLY A 13 -0.56 -33.94 27.45
CA GLY A 13 -1.22 -32.69 27.11
C GLY A 13 -0.25 -31.81 26.32
N TYR A 14 0.01 -32.13 25.05
CA TYR A 14 0.71 -31.19 24.17
C TYR A 14 -0.21 -30.00 23.98
N ALA A 15 -0.01 -28.96 24.80
CA ALA A 15 -0.48 -27.64 24.48
C ALA A 15 0.16 -27.29 23.13
N HIS A 16 -0.66 -27.26 22.07
CA HIS A 16 -0.25 -26.61 20.84
C HIS A 16 0.15 -25.18 21.24
N PRO A 17 1.39 -24.72 20.97
CA PRO A 17 1.64 -23.30 21.07
C PRO A 17 0.65 -22.66 20.10
N ALA A 18 -0.21 -21.79 20.62
CA ALA A 18 -0.96 -20.86 19.79
C ALA A 18 0.09 -20.23 18.87
N VAL A 19 0.04 -20.57 17.58
CA VAL A 19 0.83 -19.89 16.58
C VAL A 19 0.32 -18.46 16.65
N GLN A 20 1.03 -17.62 17.39
CA GLN A 20 0.85 -16.19 17.37
C GLN A 20 1.09 -15.81 15.92
N GLN A 21 -0.02 -15.63 15.17
CA GLN A 21 0.02 -14.99 13.88
C GLN A 21 0.61 -13.61 14.15
N LEU A 22 1.92 -13.50 13.94
CA LEU A 22 2.59 -12.21 13.86
C LEU A 22 1.76 -11.37 12.89
N PRO A 23 1.48 -10.10 13.19
CA PRO A 23 0.78 -9.23 12.26
C PRO A 23 1.56 -9.27 10.95
N GLN A 24 0.94 -9.86 9.92
CA GLN A 24 1.49 -9.89 8.57
C GLN A 24 1.65 -8.42 8.19
N ARG A 25 2.89 -7.90 8.20
CA ARG A 25 3.14 -6.55 7.69
C ARG A 25 2.57 -6.52 6.27
N PRO A 26 1.79 -5.49 5.90
CA PRO A 26 1.25 -5.39 4.55
C PRO A 26 2.42 -5.46 3.58
N GLN A 27 2.46 -6.53 2.79
CA GLN A 27 3.52 -6.79 1.84
C GLN A 27 3.19 -5.99 0.58
N ALA A 28 4.17 -5.27 0.04
CA ALA A 28 3.96 -4.54 -1.19
C ALA A 28 3.57 -5.50 -2.33
N LEU A 29 2.61 -5.09 -3.15
CA LEU A 29 2.10 -5.88 -4.26
C LEU A 29 2.90 -5.59 -5.53
N PRO A 30 3.27 -6.63 -6.31
CA PRO A 30 3.81 -6.42 -7.64
C PRO A 30 2.75 -5.86 -8.59
N ILE A 31 3.13 -4.96 -9.49
CA ILE A 31 2.22 -4.34 -10.48
C ILE A 31 1.51 -5.38 -11.35
N GLU A 32 2.16 -6.51 -11.61
CA GLU A 32 1.64 -7.60 -12.43
C GLU A 32 0.43 -8.30 -11.79
N ALA A 33 0.39 -8.36 -10.45
CA ALA A 33 -0.78 -8.89 -9.73
C ALA A 33 -2.03 -8.01 -9.92
N LEU A 34 -1.80 -6.74 -10.28
CA LEU A 34 -2.83 -5.75 -10.55
C LEU A 34 -3.08 -5.58 -12.04
N GLY A 35 -2.60 -6.51 -12.89
CA GLY A 35 -2.72 -6.43 -14.35
C GLY A 35 -2.04 -5.19 -14.94
N LEU A 36 -1.10 -4.60 -14.22
CA LEU A 36 -0.28 -3.49 -14.68
C LEU A 36 1.10 -4.01 -15.12
N GLY A 37 1.77 -3.20 -15.92
CA GLY A 37 3.14 -3.41 -16.35
C GLY A 37 3.88 -2.10 -16.53
N ILE A 38 5.18 -2.17 -16.79
CA ILE A 38 5.95 -1.00 -17.19
C ILE A 38 5.34 -0.40 -18.47
N GLY A 39 5.14 0.92 -18.46
CA GLY A 39 4.43 1.68 -19.48
C GLY A 39 2.93 1.86 -19.22
N SER A 40 2.37 1.19 -18.20
CA SER A 40 0.95 1.35 -17.85
C SER A 40 0.65 2.74 -17.29
N ARG A 41 -0.59 3.18 -17.50
CA ARG A 41 -1.13 4.46 -17.06
C ARG A 41 -1.98 4.29 -15.81
N ILE A 42 -1.70 5.11 -14.82
CA ILE A 42 -2.47 5.21 -13.58
C ILE A 42 -2.83 6.67 -13.34
N GLU A 43 -3.79 6.91 -12.47
CA GLU A 43 -4.07 8.22 -11.90
C GLU A 43 -3.86 8.12 -10.39
N VAL A 44 -3.11 9.06 -9.82
CA VAL A 44 -2.87 9.16 -8.38
C VAL A 44 -3.69 10.32 -7.83
N ARG A 45 -4.37 10.09 -6.71
CA ARG A 45 -5.15 11.10 -6.02
C ARG A 45 -4.21 11.98 -5.19
N TRP A 46 -4.30 13.28 -5.43
CA TRP A 46 -3.65 14.32 -4.65
C TRP A 46 -4.70 15.20 -3.99
N ASP A 47 -4.52 15.48 -2.70
CA ASP A 47 -5.30 16.46 -1.96
C ASP A 47 -4.47 17.74 -1.87
N ILE A 48 -4.86 18.74 -2.65
CA ILE A 48 -4.13 20.01 -2.81
C ILE A 48 -4.72 21.01 -1.83
N VAL A 49 -3.88 21.45 -0.90
CA VAL A 49 -4.20 22.52 0.05
C VAL A 49 -3.45 23.77 -0.39
N PRO A 50 -4.14 24.85 -0.79
CA PRO A 50 -3.49 26.10 -1.17
C PRO A 50 -2.75 26.72 0.02
N ASP A 51 -1.65 27.42 -0.27
CA ASP A 51 -0.81 28.07 0.74
C ASP A 51 -1.56 29.19 1.49
N GLU A 52 -1.11 29.50 2.72
CA GLU A 52 -1.64 30.61 3.51
C GLU A 52 -1.44 31.95 2.78
N GLY A 53 -2.48 32.41 2.08
CA GLY A 53 -2.49 33.67 1.33
C GLY A 53 -2.99 33.57 -0.11
N GLU A 54 -3.23 32.37 -0.62
CA GLU A 54 -3.95 32.17 -1.89
C GLU A 54 -5.45 32.00 -1.65
N ASP A 55 -6.27 32.69 -2.45
CA ASP A 55 -7.71 32.46 -2.48
C ASP A 55 -7.99 31.12 -3.18
N GLY A 56 -8.16 30.06 -2.39
CA GLY A 56 -8.54 28.75 -2.89
C GLY A 56 -9.10 27.85 -1.80
N ASP A 57 -10.14 27.09 -2.13
CA ASP A 57 -10.59 25.98 -1.28
C ASP A 57 -9.70 24.76 -1.55
N PRO A 58 -9.38 23.94 -0.51
CA PRO A 58 -8.69 22.68 -0.72
C PRO A 58 -9.49 21.79 -1.68
N TYR A 59 -8.80 21.17 -2.63
CA TYR A 59 -9.44 20.35 -3.64
C TYR A 59 -8.64 19.08 -3.93
N THR A 60 -9.36 18.05 -4.36
CA THR A 60 -8.77 16.77 -4.75
C THR A 60 -8.62 16.71 -6.26
N LYS A 61 -7.46 16.25 -6.74
CA LYS A 61 -7.17 16.02 -8.16
C LYS A 61 -6.66 14.60 -8.39
N TRP A 62 -7.20 13.95 -9.41
CA TRP A 62 -6.64 12.71 -9.95
C TRP A 62 -5.64 13.07 -11.04
N TRP A 63 -4.37 12.78 -10.81
CA TRP A 63 -3.29 13.18 -11.70
C TRP A 63 -2.70 11.97 -12.41
N GLY A 64 -2.73 12.00 -13.74
CA GLY A 64 -2.17 10.97 -14.60
C GLY A 64 -0.67 10.78 -14.40
N ALA A 65 -0.26 9.51 -14.32
CA ALA A 65 1.13 9.10 -14.26
C ALA A 65 1.36 7.82 -15.07
N ARG A 66 2.61 7.63 -15.51
CA ARG A 66 3.05 6.40 -16.20
C ARG A 66 4.10 5.67 -15.38
N ILE A 67 3.95 4.36 -15.24
CA ILE A 67 4.96 3.50 -14.61
C ILE A 67 6.15 3.37 -15.57
N ILE A 68 7.31 3.90 -15.22
CA ILE A 68 8.49 3.98 -16.11
C ILE A 68 9.42 2.78 -15.94
N ARG A 69 9.67 2.37 -14.69
CA ARG A 69 10.60 1.26 -14.39
C ARG A 69 10.41 0.77 -12.97
N GLN A 70 10.93 -0.42 -12.68
CA GLN A 70 11.12 -0.87 -11.31
C GLN A 70 12.32 -0.14 -10.70
N ALA A 71 12.15 0.39 -9.48
CA ALA A 71 13.23 1.01 -8.74
C ALA A 71 14.12 -0.07 -8.08
N PRO A 72 15.42 0.20 -7.89
CA PRO A 72 16.29 -0.71 -7.16
C PRO A 72 15.80 -0.85 -5.71
N PRO A 73 16.03 -2.01 -5.06
CA PRO A 73 15.68 -2.18 -3.67
C PRO A 73 16.42 -1.15 -2.81
N GLN A 74 15.68 -0.30 -2.09
CA GLN A 74 16.25 0.67 -1.15
C GLN A 74 16.52 0.01 0.20
N GLN A 75 17.68 0.32 0.80
CA GLN A 75 18.01 -0.14 2.15
C GLN A 75 17.14 0.59 3.18
N GLY A 76 16.63 -0.14 4.17
CA GLY A 76 15.81 0.44 5.26
C GLY A 76 14.32 0.56 4.95
N VAL A 77 13.90 0.33 3.71
CA VAL A 77 12.49 0.35 3.30
C VAL A 77 11.91 -1.07 3.46
N PRO A 78 10.64 -1.24 3.91
CA PRO A 78 10.03 -2.56 4.08
C PRO A 78 10.19 -3.44 2.82
N MET A 79 10.22 -4.77 2.97
CA MET A 79 10.43 -5.68 1.84
C MET A 79 9.29 -5.55 0.81
N GLY A 80 9.64 -5.46 -0.48
CA GLY A 80 8.68 -5.42 -1.58
C GLY A 80 9.19 -4.66 -2.82
N PRO A 81 8.54 -4.83 -3.98
CA PRO A 81 8.90 -4.08 -5.18
C PRO A 81 8.57 -2.59 -5.04
N CYS A 82 9.42 -1.75 -5.62
CA CYS A 82 9.21 -0.31 -5.74
C CYS A 82 9.23 0.05 -7.23
N TYR A 83 8.49 1.10 -7.60
CA TYR A 83 8.32 1.50 -8.99
C TYR A 83 8.53 3.01 -9.12
N VAL A 84 9.14 3.43 -10.23
CA VAL A 84 9.23 4.84 -10.58
C VAL A 84 8.07 5.17 -11.51
N ILE A 85 7.26 6.14 -11.13
CA ILE A 85 6.23 6.73 -11.96
C ILE A 85 6.68 8.11 -12.45
N ALA A 86 6.21 8.53 -13.61
CA ALA A 86 6.35 9.90 -14.08
C ALA A 86 4.97 10.52 -14.23
N TYR A 87 4.73 11.63 -13.53
CA TYR A 87 3.51 12.40 -13.67
C TYR A 87 3.45 13.13 -15.01
N ASP A 88 2.26 13.23 -15.58
CA ASP A 88 2.03 14.06 -16.76
C ASP A 88 2.15 15.55 -16.37
N SER A 89 2.78 16.37 -17.21
CA SER A 89 2.74 17.84 -17.02
C SER A 89 1.31 18.34 -17.14
N ASP A 90 0.84 19.12 -16.18
CA ASP A 90 -0.51 19.69 -16.19
C ASP A 90 -0.48 21.16 -15.74
N GLU A 91 -1.57 21.91 -15.87
CA GLU A 91 -1.59 23.35 -15.60
C GLU A 91 -1.06 23.66 -14.18
N GLY A 92 0.12 24.27 -14.11
CA GLY A 92 0.78 24.66 -12.86
C GLY A 92 1.74 23.62 -12.27
N PHE A 93 1.86 22.44 -12.87
CA PHE A 93 2.69 21.37 -12.35
C PHE A 93 3.61 20.74 -13.40
N GLU A 94 4.91 20.66 -13.07
CA GLU A 94 5.91 20.06 -13.93
C GLU A 94 5.82 18.52 -13.93
N ALA A 95 6.28 17.90 -15.02
CA ALA A 95 6.44 16.46 -15.06
C ALA A 95 7.50 16.04 -14.03
N GLU A 96 7.08 15.30 -13.02
CA GLU A 96 7.94 14.85 -11.92
C GLU A 96 8.00 13.32 -11.89
N GLU A 97 9.21 12.78 -11.70
CA GLU A 97 9.40 11.35 -11.45
C GLU A 97 9.35 11.09 -9.96
N ARG A 98 8.52 10.12 -9.56
CA ARG A 98 8.38 9.72 -8.17
C ARG A 98 8.56 8.24 -7.94
N THR A 99 9.16 7.89 -6.81
CA THR A 99 9.30 6.49 -6.41
C THR A 99 8.12 6.08 -5.51
N ILE A 100 7.29 5.17 -6.00
CA ILE A 100 6.13 4.67 -5.27
C ILE A 100 6.27 3.20 -4.90
N ARG A 101 5.40 2.79 -3.98
CA ARG A 101 5.17 1.40 -3.62
C ARG A 101 3.69 1.11 -3.58
N ILE A 102 3.26 0.09 -4.30
CA ILE A 102 1.86 -0.31 -4.29
C ILE A 102 1.62 -1.24 -3.10
N MET A 103 0.65 -0.86 -2.27
CA MET A 103 0.31 -1.58 -1.05
C MET A 103 -0.96 -2.43 -1.24
N SER A 104 -1.90 -1.96 -2.06
CA SER A 104 -3.17 -2.62 -2.34
C SER A 104 -3.64 -2.33 -3.77
N GLN A 105 -4.86 -2.77 -4.11
CA GLN A 105 -5.49 -2.47 -5.39
C GLN A 105 -5.67 -0.96 -5.67
N HIS A 106 -5.85 -0.14 -4.63
CA HIS A 106 -6.09 1.30 -4.77
C HIS A 106 -5.22 2.16 -3.84
N ASP A 107 -4.29 1.54 -3.11
CA ASP A 107 -3.40 2.23 -2.19
C ASP A 107 -1.95 2.07 -2.61
N LEU A 108 -1.23 3.19 -2.58
CA LEU A 108 0.21 3.25 -2.74
C LEU A 108 0.83 4.15 -1.67
N VAL A 109 2.15 4.09 -1.55
CA VAL A 109 2.92 4.99 -0.71
C VAL A 109 3.96 5.67 -1.59
N ASP A 110 4.03 6.98 -1.53
CA ASP A 110 5.14 7.76 -2.04
C ASP A 110 6.36 7.53 -1.13
N LEU A 111 7.48 7.06 -1.68
CA LEU A 111 8.68 6.75 -0.89
C LEU A 111 9.61 7.96 -0.69
N GLU A 112 9.35 9.08 -1.35
CA GLU A 112 10.12 10.31 -1.18
C GLU A 112 9.58 11.12 -0.01
N ASP A 113 8.26 11.31 0.05
CA ASP A 113 7.60 12.00 1.17
C ASP A 113 7.09 11.05 2.26
N GLY A 114 6.89 9.77 1.94
CA GLY A 114 6.34 8.78 2.87
C GLY A 114 4.81 8.79 2.97
N ASP A 115 4.14 9.57 2.12
CA ASP A 115 2.70 9.77 2.17
C ASP A 115 1.92 8.58 1.58
N PRO A 116 0.89 8.08 2.29
CA PRO A 116 -0.07 7.16 1.71
C PRO A 116 -0.96 7.92 0.71
N LEU A 117 -1.04 7.43 -0.52
CA LEU A 117 -1.87 8.00 -1.57
C LEU A 117 -2.77 6.93 -2.16
N HIS A 118 -3.87 7.36 -2.77
CA HIS A 118 -4.73 6.47 -3.51
C HIS A 118 -4.44 6.53 -5.00
N TRP A 119 -4.65 5.41 -5.68
CA TRP A 119 -4.46 5.32 -7.11
C TRP A 119 -5.57 4.50 -7.77
N ARG A 120 -5.74 4.73 -9.08
CA ARG A 120 -6.62 3.95 -9.93
C ARG A 120 -6.00 3.80 -11.32
N ARG A 121 -6.49 2.84 -12.09
CA ARG A 121 -6.13 2.78 -13.51
C ARG A 121 -6.70 3.99 -14.22
N GLU A 122 -6.00 4.49 -15.23
CA GLU A 122 -6.56 5.58 -16.01
C GLU A 122 -7.91 5.20 -16.62
N GLY A 123 -8.89 6.10 -16.49
CA GLY A 123 -10.24 5.92 -17.01
C GLY A 123 -11.10 4.99 -16.17
N GLU A 124 -10.56 4.41 -15.10
CA GLU A 124 -11.32 3.67 -14.11
C GLU A 124 -12.08 4.65 -13.21
N ARG A 125 -13.39 4.41 -13.03
CA ARG A 125 -14.18 5.13 -12.06
C ARG A 125 -14.08 4.41 -10.72
N TRP A 126 -13.05 4.75 -9.98
CA TRP A 126 -12.92 4.40 -8.57
C TRP A 126 -12.87 5.68 -7.75
N GLU A 127 -13.60 5.66 -6.63
CA GLU A 127 -13.59 6.69 -5.60
C GLU A 127 -13.34 5.99 -4.26
N PRO A 128 -12.49 6.55 -3.39
CA PRO A 128 -12.28 5.99 -2.07
C PRO A 128 -13.60 5.99 -1.29
N PRO A 129 -13.87 4.97 -0.46
CA PRO A 129 -15.02 4.99 0.42
C PRO A 129 -14.97 6.24 1.30
N GLU A 130 -16.12 6.83 1.62
CA GLU A 130 -16.24 8.05 2.44
C GLU A 130 -15.69 7.89 3.88
N GLU A 131 -15.19 6.70 4.22
CA GLU A 131 -14.62 6.31 5.50
C GLU A 131 -13.08 6.37 5.50
N GLU A 132 -12.50 7.58 5.46
CA GLU A 132 -11.15 7.81 6.01
C GLU A 132 -10.87 9.28 6.36
N THR A 133 -11.92 10.07 6.64
CA THR A 133 -11.78 11.24 7.52
C THR A 133 -12.05 10.74 8.94
N TYR A 134 -11.03 10.82 9.82
CA TYR A 134 -11.01 10.47 11.25
C TYR A 134 -10.52 9.07 11.65
N ARG A 135 -9.25 8.98 12.08
CA ARG A 135 -8.93 9.13 13.51
C ARG A 135 -7.48 9.51 13.79
#